data_AF-A0A7V4UA83-F1
#
_entry.id   AF-A0A7V4UA83-F1
#
_cell.length_a   1.000
_cell.length_b   1.000
_cell.length_c   1.000
_cell.angle_alpha   90.00
_cell.angle_beta   90.00
_cell.angle_gamma   90.00
#
_symmetry.space_group_name_H-M   'P 1'
#
loop_
_entity.id
_entity.type
_entity.pdbx_description
1 polymer ?
#
loop_
_entity_poly.entity_id
_entity_poly.type
_entity_poly.pdbx_seq_one_letter_code
_entity_poly.pdbx_strand_id
1 'polypeptide(L)' 'MAEARMRDEWARTSSLLALIANAHRDPKKTRAFKPGDFDPFARRVAPLKVGVEVLKDVFLRGRVPEQI' A
#
# COMPACT_ATOMS: atom_id res chain seq x y z
N MET A 1 19.43 -13.74 12.30
CA MET A 1 19.93 -13.86 10.91
C MET A 1 18.88 -14.45 9.96
N ALA A 2 18.21 -15.56 10.30
CA ALA A 2 17.21 -16.19 9.43
C ALA A 2 16.04 -15.27 9.02
N GLU A 3 15.50 -14.48 9.94
CA GLU A 3 14.39 -13.56 9.64
C GLU A 3 14.79 -12.43 8.68
N ALA A 4 16.00 -11.87 8.85
CA ALA A 4 16.50 -10.82 7.97
C ALA A 4 16.67 -11.33 6.53
N ARG A 5 17.20 -12.56 6.38
CA ARG A 5 17.31 -13.23 5.08
C ARG A 5 15.94 -13.47 4.45
N MET A 6 14.98 -13.95 5.23
CA MET A 6 13.62 -14.20 4.73
C MET A 6 12.95 -12.89 4.26
N ARG A 7 13.10 -11.79 5.00
CA ARG A 7 12.59 -10.47 4.60
C ARG A 7 13.22 -9.99 3.29
N ASP A 8 14.53 -10.15 3.14
CA ASP A 8 15.26 -9.78 1.92
C ASP A 8 14.84 -10.64 0.69
N GLU A 9 14.66 -11.94 0.89
CA GLU A 9 14.12 -12.83 -0.14
C GLU A 9 12.70 -12.43 -0.56
N TRP A 10 11.82 -12.13 0.40
CA TRP A 10 10.47 -11.66 0.11
C TRP A 10 10.42 -10.27 -0.52
N ALA A 11 11.36 -9.38 -0.19
CA ALA A 11 11.48 -8.07 -0.85
C ALA A 11 11.79 -8.22 -2.35
N ARG A 12 12.68 -9.14 -2.72
CA ARG A 12 12.95 -9.46 -4.13
C ARG A 12 11.76 -10.12 -4.82
N THR A 13 11.19 -11.15 -4.20
CA THR A 13 10.07 -11.91 -4.77
C THR A 13 8.86 -11.03 -5.01
N SER A 14 8.50 -10.20 -4.04
CA SER A 14 7.38 -9.26 -4.17
C SER A 14 7.58 -8.22 -5.27
N SER A 15 8.82 -7.76 -5.48
CA SER A 15 9.15 -6.84 -6.58
C SER A 15 8.95 -7.51 -7.96
N LEU A 16 9.38 -8.76 -8.10
CA LEU A 16 9.17 -9.55 -9.32
C LEU A 16 7.68 -9.79 -9.60
N LEU A 17 6.92 -10.19 -8.58
CA LEU A 17 5.47 -10.40 -8.69
C LEU A 17 4.75 -9.10 -9.09
N ALA A 18 5.13 -7.97 -8.49
CA ALA A 18 4.57 -6.67 -8.84
C ALA A 18 4.87 -6.29 -10.29
N LEU A 19 6.09 -6.54 -10.78
CA LEU A 19 6.45 -6.29 -12.19
C LEU A 19 5.59 -7.13 -13.13
N ILE A 20 5.50 -8.43 -12.90
CA ILE A 20 4.73 -9.38 -13.74
C ILE A 20 3.25 -9.02 -13.72
N ALA A 21 2.67 -8.77 -12.55
CA ALA A 21 1.27 -8.40 -12.41
C ALA A 21 0.95 -7.08 -13.13
N ASN A 22 1.85 -6.09 -13.05
CA ASN A 22 1.68 -4.83 -13.75
C ASN A 22 1.87 -4.94 -15.26
N ALA A 23 2.70 -5.86 -15.76
CA ALA A 23 2.83 -6.11 -17.19
C ALA A 23 1.54 -6.66 -17.81
N HIS A 24 0.76 -7.42 -17.04
CA HIS A 24 -0.48 -8.06 -17.51
C HIS A 24 -1.76 -7.34 -17.08
N ARG A 25 -1.68 -6.23 -16.32
CA ARG A 25 -2.87 -5.53 -15.84
C ARG A 25 -3.46 -4.64 -16.93
N ASP A 26 -4.78 -4.47 -16.90
CA ASP A 26 -5.47 -3.41 -17.64
C ASP A 26 -5.43 -2.10 -16.81
N PRO A 27 -4.74 -1.04 -17.28
CA PRO A 27 -4.61 0.21 -16.53
C PRO A 27 -5.92 0.94 -16.27
N LYS A 28 -6.98 0.63 -17.02
CA LYS A 28 -8.30 1.27 -16.86
C LYS A 28 -9.17 0.58 -15.82
N LYS A 29 -8.87 -0.68 -15.49
CA LYS A 29 -9.69 -1.49 -14.57
C LYS A 29 -9.10 -1.58 -13.17
N THR A 30 -7.77 -1.62 -13.06
CA THR A 30 -7.11 -1.82 -11.77
C THR A 30 -5.96 -0.85 -11.56
N ARG A 31 -5.77 -0.45 -10.30
CA ARG A 31 -4.60 0.33 -9.90
C ARG A 31 -3.30 -0.45 -10.16
N ALA A 32 -2.19 0.27 -10.26
CA ALA A 32 -0.88 -0.38 -10.27
C ALA A 32 -0.65 -1.16 -8.97
N PHE A 33 -0.14 -2.38 -9.12
CA PHE A 33 0.28 -3.21 -8.01
C PHE A 33 1.63 -2.72 -7.47
N LYS A 34 1.79 -2.72 -6.16
CA LYS A 34 3.03 -2.38 -5.46
C LYS A 34 3.65 -3.65 -4.88
N PRO A 35 4.98 -3.71 -4.65
CA PRO A 35 5.59 -4.88 -4.00
C PRO A 35 4.92 -5.24 -2.66
N GLY A 36 4.56 -4.24 -1.86
CA GLY A 36 3.85 -4.45 -0.59
C GLY A 36 2.45 -5.08 -0.70
N ASP A 37 1.87 -5.17 -1.90
CA ASP A 37 0.64 -5.94 -2.10
C ASP A 37 0.89 -7.46 -2.03
N PHE A 38 2.12 -7.91 -2.32
CA PHE A 38 2.52 -9.32 -2.36
C PHE A 38 3.45 -9.72 -1.20
N ASP A 39 4.10 -8.77 -0.53
CA ASP A 39 5.03 -9.03 0.56
C ASP A 39 4.30 -9.31 1.89
N PRO A 40 4.47 -10.49 2.51
CA PRO A 40 3.89 -10.81 3.82
C PRO A 40 4.37 -9.91 4.95
N PHE A 41 5.57 -9.32 4.83
CA PHE A 41 6.16 -8.45 5.85
C PHE A 41 5.80 -6.98 5.65
N ALA A 42 5.08 -6.63 4.59
CA ALA A 42 4.66 -5.26 4.35
C ALA A 42 3.65 -4.81 5.42
N ARG A 43 3.96 -3.69 6.07
CA ARG A 43 3.01 -3.03 6.97
C ARG A 43 1.87 -2.42 6.15
N ARG A 44 0.68 -2.99 6.29
CA ARG A 44 -0.55 -2.42 5.73
C ARG A 44 -0.99 -1.28 6.63
N VAL A 45 -1.02 -0.06 6.08
CA VAL A 45 -1.60 1.09 6.79
C VAL A 45 -3.11 0.89 6.80
N ALA A 46 -3.66 0.71 7.99
CA ALA A 46 -5.11 0.63 8.15
C ALA A 46 -5.73 1.98 7.76
N PRO A 47 -6.90 1.99 7.10
CA PRO A 47 -7.62 3.22 6.84
C PRO A 47 -7.96 3.91 8.17
N LEU A 48 -7.72 5.22 8.22
CA LEU A 48 -8.17 6.11 9.29
C LEU A 48 -9.69 5.98 9.45
N LYS A 49 -10.15 5.51 10.61
CA LYS A 49 -11.57 5.46 10.95
C LYS A 49 -12.00 6.85 11.43
N VAL A 50 -12.42 7.70 10.51
CA VAL A 50 -12.90 9.06 10.80
C VAL A 50 -14.32 9.27 10.24
N GLY A 51 -15.07 10.17 10.87
CA GLY A 51 -16.40 10.59 10.39
C GLY A 51 -16.31 11.34 9.04
N VAL A 52 -17.40 11.32 8.28
CA VAL A 52 -17.48 11.95 6.94
C VAL A 52 -17.27 13.46 7.01
N GLU A 53 -17.52 14.08 8.17
CA GLU A 53 -17.34 15.50 8.44
C GLU A 53 -15.91 15.98 8.16
N VAL A 54 -14.91 15.11 8.35
CA VAL A 54 -13.48 15.38 8.12
C VAL A 54 -13.19 15.73 6.66
N LEU A 55 -14.02 15.29 5.72
CA LEU A 55 -13.85 15.65 4.30
C LEU A 55 -13.91 17.16 4.08
N LYS A 56 -14.71 17.90 4.87
CA LYS A 56 -14.74 19.37 4.80
C LYS A 56 -13.41 19.97 5.22
N ASP A 57 -12.77 19.43 6.25
CA ASP A 57 -11.48 19.92 6.73
C ASP A 57 -10.34 19.60 5.76
N VAL A 58 -10.35 18.40 5.16
CA VAL A 58 -9.33 18.00 4.18
C VAL A 58 -9.46 18.82 2.89
N PHE A 59 -10.66 18.93 2.33
CA PHE A 59 -10.84 19.54 1.00
C PHE A 59 -11.02 21.06 1.02
N LEU A 60 -11.60 21.66 2.07
CA LEU A 60 -11.78 23.12 2.14
C LEU A 60 -10.67 23.83 2.91
N ARG A 61 -10.04 23.16 3.88
CA ARG A 61 -9.09 23.78 4.83
C ARG A 61 -7.68 23.20 4.75
N GLY A 62 -7.47 22.14 3.97
CA GLY A 62 -6.17 21.51 3.79
C GLY A 62 -5.61 20.85 5.06
N ARG A 63 -6.45 20.56 6.06
CA ARG A 63 -6.00 19.93 7.31
C ARG A 63 -6.15 18.42 7.22
N VAL A 64 -5.07 17.69 7.51
CA VAL A 64 -5.09 16.23 7.55
C VAL A 64 -5.48 15.80 8.98
N PRO A 65 -6.47 14.92 9.16
CA PRO A 65 -6.83 14.41 10.48
C PRO A 65 -5.68 13.61 11.09
N GLU A 66 -5.37 13.84 12.36
CA GLU A 66 -4.43 13.02 13.13
C GLU A 66 -5.10 11.70 13.54
N GLN A 67 -4.33 10.61 13.57
CA GLN A 67 -4.79 9.31 14.09
C GLN A 67 -5.00 9.42 15.61
N ILE A 68 -6.25 9.25 16.06
CA ILE A 68 -6.61 9.06 17.48
C ILE A 68 -6.45 7.59 17.85
#